data_AF-A0A7Y3NWA1-F1
#
_entry.id   AF-A0A7Y3NWA1-F1
#
_cell.length_a   1.000
_cell.length_b   1.000
_cell.length_c   1.000
_cell.angle_alpha   90.00
_cell.angle_beta   90.00
_cell.angle_gamma   90.00
#
_symmetry.space_group_name_H-M   'P 1'
#
loop_
_entity.id
_entity.type
_entity.pdbx_description
1 polymer ?
#
loop_
_entity_poly.entity_id
_entity_poly.type
_entity_poly.pdbx_seq_one_letter_code
_entity_poly.pdbx_strand_id
1 'polypeptide(L)'
;NALDAAEREMLAQVARRQNVSQEQLHRLLEAAHNGQLQTREPASGEEVRLWLGDLIRAALSNGPLTPSELSLFNTVGAKYSLGAYDVRTIIKQQQSALYSDAVAALRQQKANRANGATPSAGA
;
A
#
# COMPACT_ATOMS: atom_id res chain seq x y z
N ASN A 1 -10.70 -9.44 22.25
CA ASN A 1 -11.06 -9.91 20.89
C ASN A 1 -9.91 -10.75 20.35
N ALA A 2 -10.12 -12.04 20.12
CA ALA A 2 -9.08 -12.95 19.62
C ALA A 2 -9.22 -13.11 18.11
N LEU A 3 -8.14 -12.89 17.35
CA LEU A 3 -8.07 -13.19 15.92
C LEU A 3 -8.26 -14.69 15.70
N ASP A 4 -9.17 -15.05 14.79
CA ASP A 4 -9.37 -16.45 14.42
C ASP A 4 -8.23 -17.00 13.55
N ALA A 5 -8.25 -18.30 13.28
CA ALA A 5 -7.20 -18.96 12.52
C ALA A 5 -7.12 -18.47 11.06
N ALA A 6 -8.25 -18.13 10.46
CA ALA A 6 -8.32 -17.65 9.08
C ALA A 6 -7.77 -16.22 8.95
N GLU A 7 -8.10 -15.34 9.90
CA GLU A 7 -7.56 -13.99 9.96
C GLU A 7 -6.04 -13.98 10.19
N ARG A 8 -5.54 -14.87 11.06
CA ARG A 8 -4.10 -15.02 11.29
C ARG A 8 -3.37 -15.50 10.04
N GLU A 9 -3.93 -16.49 9.34
CA GLU A 9 -3.35 -17.00 8.10
C GLU A 9 -3.36 -15.92 7.00
N MET A 10 -4.45 -15.16 6.87
CA MET A 10 -4.51 -14.02 5.96
C MET A 10 -3.41 -12.99 6.27
N LEU A 11 -3.25 -12.59 7.53
CA LEU A 11 -2.20 -11.65 7.94
C LEU A 11 -0.79 -12.22 7.71
N ALA A 12 -0.58 -13.52 7.91
CA ALA A 12 0.69 -14.19 7.62
C ALA A 12 1.05 -14.16 6.12
N GLN A 13 0.06 -14.34 5.24
CA GLN A 13 0.28 -14.23 3.79
C GLN A 13 0.67 -12.81 3.38
N VAL A 14 -0.02 -11.80 3.91
CA VAL A 14 0.32 -10.39 3.65
C VAL A 14 1.70 -10.04 4.20
N ALA A 15 2.01 -10.45 5.44
CA ALA A 15 3.30 -10.21 6.07
C ALA A 15 4.47 -10.76 5.24
N ARG A 16 4.35 -12.00 4.75
CA ARG A 16 5.37 -12.62 3.88
C ARG A 16 5.64 -11.78 2.63
N ARG A 17 4.60 -11.27 1.99
CA ARG A 17 4.72 -10.45 0.78
C ARG A 17 5.37 -9.09 1.05
N GLN A 18 5.20 -8.57 2.26
CA GLN A 18 5.77 -7.31 2.73
C GLN A 18 7.16 -7.48 3.36
N ASN A 19 7.80 -8.65 3.23
CA ASN A 19 9.07 -9.01 3.87
C ASN A 19 9.03 -8.86 5.41
N VAL A 20 7.86 -9.05 6.01
CA VAL A 20 7.68 -9.10 7.47
C VAL A 20 7.83 -10.56 7.92
N SER A 21 8.82 -10.82 8.76
CA SER A 21 9.06 -12.15 9.33
C SER A 21 7.92 -12.58 10.26
N GLN A 22 7.78 -13.89 10.50
CA GLN A 22 6.80 -14.44 11.43
C GLN A 22 6.97 -13.88 12.86
N GLU A 23 8.21 -13.69 13.32
CA GLU A 23 8.46 -13.05 14.62
C GLU A 23 8.04 -11.58 14.66
N GLN A 24 8.33 -10.81 13.60
CA GLN A 24 7.89 -9.42 13.51
C GLN A 24 6.36 -9.34 13.47
N LEU A 25 5.70 -10.22 12.71
CA LEU A 25 4.25 -10.31 12.68
C LEU A 25 3.70 -10.63 14.07
N HIS A 26 4.28 -11.59 14.78
CA HIS A 26 3.86 -11.93 16.13
C HIS A 26 3.95 -10.72 17.07
N ARG A 27 5.09 -10.02 17.08
CA ARG A 27 5.27 -8.78 17.86
C ARG A 27 4.26 -7.68 17.49
N LEU A 28 3.94 -7.54 16.21
CA LEU A 28 2.93 -6.59 15.74
C LEU A 28 1.53 -6.96 16.24
N LEU A 29 1.17 -8.25 16.23
CA LEU A 29 -0.10 -8.74 16.74
C LEU A 29 -0.20 -8.57 18.26
N GLU A 30 0.87 -8.82 18.99
CA GLU A 30 0.94 -8.58 20.44
C GLU A 30 0.82 -7.08 20.76
N ALA A 31 1.57 -6.22 20.05
CA ALA A 31 1.47 -4.78 20.20
C ALA A 31 0.05 -4.26 19.87
N ALA A 32 -0.60 -4.84 18.86
CA ALA A 32 -2.00 -4.54 18.53
C ALA A 32 -2.94 -4.93 19.68
N HIS A 33 -2.76 -6.12 20.23
CA HIS A 33 -3.55 -6.63 21.33
C HIS A 33 -3.43 -5.78 22.60
N ASN A 34 -2.22 -5.30 22.87
CA ASN A 34 -1.90 -4.48 24.04
C ASN A 34 -2.23 -2.98 23.82
N GLY A 35 -2.78 -2.59 22.67
CA GLY A 35 -3.07 -1.19 22.35
C GLY A 35 -1.81 -0.32 22.19
N GLN A 36 -0.66 -0.94 21.95
CA GLN A 36 0.64 -0.28 21.83
C GLN A 36 0.95 0.15 20.38
N LEU A 37 0.13 -0.27 19.42
CA LEU A 37 0.19 0.26 18.06
C LEU A 37 -0.33 1.69 18.05
N GLN A 38 0.58 2.66 17.95
CA GLN A 38 0.21 4.03 17.63
C GLN A 38 -0.05 4.15 16.14
N THR A 39 -1.27 3.79 15.73
CA THR A 39 -1.78 4.06 14.39
C THR A 39 -2.64 5.31 14.42
N ARG A 40 -2.39 6.26 13.51
CA ARG A 40 -3.28 7.40 13.30
C ARG A 40 -4.57 6.87 12.68
N GLU A 41 -5.62 6.72 13.49
CA GLU A 41 -6.93 6.40 12.96
C GLU A 41 -7.49 7.63 12.23
N PRO A 42 -8.05 7.46 11.02
CA PRO A 42 -8.67 8.55 10.28
C PRO A 42 -9.94 9.01 11.01
N ALA A 43 -10.09 10.32 11.17
CA ALA A 43 -11.21 10.93 11.89
C ALA A 43 -12.42 11.26 10.98
N SER A 44 -12.23 11.23 9.65
CA SER A 44 -13.26 11.54 8.67
C SER A 44 -13.26 10.57 7.49
N GLY A 45 -14.40 10.48 6.79
CA GLY A 45 -14.52 9.62 5.60
C GLY A 45 -13.55 9.98 4.47
N GLU A 46 -13.14 11.25 4.36
CA GLU A 46 -12.11 11.68 3.41
C GLU A 46 -10.72 11.20 3.84
N GLU A 47 -10.39 11.36 5.14
CA GLU A 47 -9.14 10.86 5.69
C GLU A 47 -9.02 9.34 5.56
N VAL A 48 -10.12 8.59 5.72
CA VAL A 48 -10.14 7.13 5.51
C VAL A 48 -9.73 6.80 4.08
N ARG A 49 -10.27 7.50 3.07
CA ARG A 49 -9.97 7.23 1.67
C ARG A 49 -8.50 7.52 1.33
N LEU A 50 -7.96 8.62 1.86
CA LEU A 50 -6.55 8.97 1.71
C LEU A 50 -5.65 7.94 2.38
N TRP A 51 -5.91 7.65 3.65
CA TRP A 51 -5.17 6.68 4.45
C TRP A 51 -5.18 5.28 3.83
N LEU A 52 -6.36 4.80 3.42
CA LEU A 52 -6.50 3.51 2.73
C LEU A 52 -5.79 3.52 1.37
N GLY A 53 -5.84 4.65 0.66
CA GLY A 53 -5.10 4.85 -0.59
C GLY A 53 -3.59 4.70 -0.42
N ASP A 54 -3.01 5.29 0.62
CA ASP A 54 -1.58 5.17 0.93
C ASP A 54 -1.18 3.72 1.23
N LEU A 55 -2.00 3.00 2.02
CA LEU A 55 -1.77 1.58 2.31
C LEU A 55 -1.84 0.72 1.04
N ILE A 56 -2.83 0.95 0.18
CA ILE A 56 -2.98 0.25 -1.09
C ILE A 56 -1.79 0.54 -2.01
N ARG A 57 -1.34 1.80 -2.07
CA ARG A 57 -0.19 2.22 -2.88
C ARG A 57 1.09 1.51 -2.42
N ALA A 58 1.31 1.42 -1.11
CA ALA A 58 2.43 0.67 -0.55
C ALA A 58 2.36 -0.81 -0.95
N ALA A 59 1.17 -1.43 -0.86
CA ALA A 59 0.99 -2.83 -1.26
C ALA A 59 1.20 -3.08 -2.77
N LEU A 60 0.74 -2.16 -3.62
CA LEU A 60 0.94 -2.22 -5.08
C LEU A 60 2.40 -2.06 -5.49
N SER A 61 3.22 -1.39 -4.68
CA SER A 61 4.66 -1.23 -4.95
C SER A 61 5.41 -2.56 -4.93
N ASN A 62 4.87 -3.58 -4.25
CA ASN A 62 5.40 -4.95 -4.24
C ASN A 62 4.79 -5.84 -5.35
N GLY A 63 4.08 -5.24 -6.31
CA GLY A 63 3.40 -5.92 -7.42
C GLY A 63 1.87 -6.00 -7.27
N PRO A 64 1.17 -6.74 -8.15
CA PRO A 64 -0.29 -6.86 -8.13
C PRO A 64 -0.85 -7.37 -6.80
N LEU A 65 -1.99 -6.81 -6.36
CA LEU A 65 -2.65 -7.26 -5.13
C LEU A 65 -3.13 -8.71 -5.26
N THR A 66 -2.83 -9.50 -4.23
CA THR A 66 -3.33 -10.86 -4.06
C THR A 66 -4.80 -10.87 -3.60
N PRO A 67 -5.53 -12.00 -3.73
CA PRO A 67 -6.88 -12.11 -3.19
C PRO A 67 -6.95 -11.83 -1.68
N SER A 68 -5.94 -12.26 -0.91
CA SER A 68 -5.86 -12.05 0.53
C SER A 68 -5.69 -10.56 0.89
N GLU A 69 -4.86 -9.81 0.15
CA GLU A 69 -4.74 -8.36 0.35
C GLU A 69 -6.00 -7.61 -0.07
N LEU A 70 -6.64 -8.04 -1.16
CA LEU A 70 -7.92 -7.47 -1.56
C LEU A 70 -8.99 -7.70 -0.49
N SER A 71 -9.06 -8.90 0.07
CA SER A 71 -9.95 -9.22 1.19
C SER A 71 -9.63 -8.36 2.41
N LEU A 72 -8.35 -8.22 2.76
CA LEU A 72 -7.91 -7.36 3.87
C LEU A 72 -8.35 -5.90 3.68
N PHE A 73 -8.12 -5.30 2.49
CA PHE A 73 -8.54 -3.93 2.22
C PHE A 73 -10.05 -3.75 2.21
N ASN A 74 -10.81 -4.74 1.77
CA ASN A 74 -12.27 -4.72 1.88
C ASN A 74 -12.73 -4.78 3.35
N THR A 75 -12.12 -5.63 4.17
CA THR A 75 -12.41 -5.73 5.61
C THR A 75 -12.08 -4.41 6.32
N VAL A 76 -10.93 -3.80 6.02
CA VAL A 76 -10.55 -2.50 6.58
C VAL A 76 -11.51 -1.41 6.11
N GLY A 77 -11.84 -1.36 4.82
CA GLY A 77 -12.80 -0.40 4.27
C GLY A 77 -14.17 -0.50 4.95
N ALA A 78 -14.66 -1.72 5.16
CA ALA A 78 -15.95 -1.97 5.82
C ALA A 78 -16.01 -1.41 7.25
N LYS A 79 -14.89 -1.44 8.00
CA LYS A 79 -14.80 -0.83 9.34
C LYS A 79 -15.05 0.69 9.33
N TYR A 80 -14.77 1.35 8.21
CA TYR A 80 -14.96 2.77 8.01
C TYR A 80 -16.11 3.08 7.03
N SER A 81 -17.08 2.17 6.90
CA SER A 81 -18.27 2.35 6.05
C SER A 81 -17.97 2.53 4.56
N LEU A 82 -16.82 2.04 4.07
CA LEU A 82 -16.51 1.95 2.65
C LEU A 82 -16.96 0.60 2.11
N GLY A 83 -17.73 0.62 1.01
CA GLY A 83 -18.13 -0.60 0.33
C GLY A 83 -17.01 -1.18 -0.55
N ALA A 84 -17.16 -2.43 -0.98
CA ALA A 84 -16.22 -3.06 -1.91
C ALA A 84 -16.03 -2.26 -3.22
N TYR A 85 -17.08 -1.55 -3.65
CA TYR A 85 -16.99 -0.64 -4.80
C TYR A 85 -16.07 0.55 -4.55
N ASP A 86 -16.15 1.18 -3.37
CA ASP A 86 -15.24 2.27 -2.97
C ASP A 86 -13.80 1.79 -2.94
N VAL A 87 -13.54 0.65 -2.28
CA VAL A 87 -12.20 0.07 -2.18
C VAL A 87 -11.64 -0.23 -3.58
N ARG A 88 -12.44 -0.83 -4.46
CA ARG A 88 -12.04 -1.09 -5.85
C ARG A 88 -11.74 0.19 -6.63
N THR A 89 -12.48 1.26 -6.36
CA THR A 89 -12.25 2.57 -6.97
C THR A 89 -10.93 3.16 -6.51
N ILE A 90 -10.63 3.12 -5.21
CA ILE A 90 -9.35 3.57 -4.65
C ILE A 90 -8.19 2.76 -5.24
N ILE A 91 -8.31 1.44 -5.35
CA ILE A 91 -7.29 0.58 -5.98
C ILE A 91 -6.99 1.03 -7.40
N LYS A 92 -8.03 1.24 -8.23
CA LYS A 92 -7.85 1.70 -9.61
C LYS A 92 -7.19 3.08 -9.69
N GLN A 93 -7.58 4.00 -8.81
CA GLN A 93 -6.97 5.33 -8.73
C GLN A 93 -5.47 5.23 -8.41
N GLN A 94 -5.10 4.43 -7.42
CA GLN A 94 -3.69 4.23 -7.05
C GLN A 94 -2.87 3.53 -8.14
N GLN A 95 -3.46 2.54 -8.83
CA GLN A 95 -2.82 1.90 -9.99
C GLN A 95 -2.54 2.90 -11.12
N SER A 96 -3.52 3.74 -11.44
CA SER A 96 -3.37 4.77 -12.47
C SER A 96 -2.31 5.82 -12.10
N ALA A 97 -2.29 6.23 -10.82
CA ALA A 97 -1.30 7.17 -10.31
C ALA A 97 0.12 6.59 -10.38
N LEU A 98 0.34 5.36 -9.90
CA LEU A 98 1.64 4.68 -9.98
C LEU A 98 2.13 4.52 -11.42
N TYR A 99 1.23 4.17 -12.35
CA TYR A 99 1.58 4.07 -13.76
C TYR A 99 2.00 5.43 -14.34
N SER A 100 1.24 6.48 -14.05
CA SER A 100 1.52 7.84 -14.51
C SER A 100 2.87 8.35 -13.99
N ASP A 101 3.17 8.11 -12.70
CA ASP A 101 4.44 8.45 -12.08
C ASP A 101 5.62 7.71 -12.73
N ALA A 102 5.46 6.41 -13.00
CA ALA A 102 6.49 5.62 -13.68
C ALA A 102 6.76 6.14 -15.10
N VAL A 103 5.72 6.50 -15.85
CA VAL A 103 5.86 7.09 -17.20
C VAL A 103 6.56 8.45 -17.14
N ALA A 104 6.18 9.31 -16.18
CA ALA A 104 6.82 10.59 -15.96
C ALA A 104 8.32 10.44 -15.61
N ALA A 105 8.66 9.51 -14.72
CA ALA A 105 10.04 9.21 -14.35
C ALA A 105 10.87 8.75 -15.57
N LEU A 106 10.32 7.87 -16.41
CA LEU A 106 10.98 7.43 -17.65
C LEU A 106 11.20 8.58 -18.64
N ARG A 107 10.24 9.51 -18.77
CA ARG A 107 10.38 10.69 -19.63
C ARG A 107 11.47 11.62 -19.12
N GLN A 108 11.51 11.88 -17.81
CA GLN A 108 12.56 12.72 -17.19
C GLN A 108 13.95 12.10 -17.35
N GLN A 109 14.10 10.78 -17.16
CA GLN A 109 15.37 10.10 -17.40
C GLN A 109 15.84 10.23 -18.86
N LYS A 110 14.92 10.12 -19.84
CA LYS A 110 15.24 10.33 -21.25
C LYS A 110 15.68 11.76 -21.54
N ALA A 111 14.98 12.76 -21.00
CA ALA A 111 15.34 14.17 -21.16
C ALA A 111 16.71 14.49 -20.54
N ASN A 112 16.99 13.99 -19.32
CA ASN A 112 18.29 14.17 -18.67
C ASN A 112 19.43 13.51 -19.45
N ARG A 113 19.22 12.32 -20.04
CA ARG A 113 20.21 11.69 -20.91
C ARG A 113 20.46 12.48 -22.18
N ALA A 114 19.43 13.05 -22.80
CA ALA A 114 19.58 13.90 -23.99
C ALA A 114 20.34 15.19 -23.67
N ASN A 115 20.08 15.83 -22.53
CA ASN A 115 20.74 17.07 -22.11
C ASN A 115 22.18 16.83 -21.61
N GLY A 116 22.44 15.69 -20.97
CA GLY A 116 23.78 15.29 -20.52
C GLY A 116 24.70 14.75 -21.62
N ALA A 117 24.18 14.52 -22.83
CA ALA A 117 24.95 14.04 -23.98
C ALA A 117 25.54 15.18 -24.85
N THR A 118 25.39 16.44 -24.46
CA THR A 118 26.07 17.56 -25.12
C THR A 118 27.55 17.53 -24.72
N PRO A 119 28.50 17.16 -25.61
CA PRO A 119 29.90 17.27 -25.27
C PRO A 119 30.24 18.74 -25.19
N SER A 120 30.82 19.15 -24.06
CA SER A 120 31.57 20.40 -23.98
C SER A 120 32.77 20.28 -24.92
N ALA A 121 32.56 20.64 -26.19
CA ALA A 121 33.62 20.90 -27.14
C ALA A 121 34.01 22.38 -26.96
N GLY A 122 34.97 22.64 -26.09
CA GLY A 122 35.45 23.97 -25.80
C GLY A 122 36.72 23.96 -24.96
N ALA A 123 37.85 23.66 -25.60
CA ALA A 123 39.17 24.23 -25.33
C ALA A 123 40.10 23.92 -26.50
#